data_AF-A0A2G2LUJ8-F1
#
_entry.id   AF-A0A2G2LUJ8-F1
#
_cell.length_a   1.000
_cell.length_b   1.000
_cell.length_c   1.000
_cell.angle_alpha   90.00
_cell.angle_beta   90.00
_cell.angle_gamma   90.00
#
_symmetry.space_group_name_H-M   'P 1'
#
loop_
_entity.id
_entity.type
_entity.pdbx_description
1 polymer ?
#
loop_
_entity_poly.entity_id
_entity_poly.type
_entity_poly.pdbx_seq_one_letter_code
_entity_poly.pdbx_strand_id
1 'polypeptide(L)' 'MGWAIDKHMRSELVERALKRALWCRKPPKGLMVHTDQGSQFISNNYRILLGLETQAKHESSRKLLG' A
#
# COMPACT_ATOMS: atom_id res chain seq x y z
N MET A 1 5.84 -4.71 -10.18
CA MET A 1 5.78 -5.04 -8.75
C MET A 1 6.92 -4.32 -8.05
N GLY A 2 6.75 -3.92 -6.78
CA GLY A 2 7.78 -3.27 -5.96
C GLY A 2 7.93 -4.00 -4.64
N TRP A 3 9.14 -4.06 -4.09
CA TRP A 3 9.47 -4.81 -2.88
C TRP A 3 10.49 -4.07 -2.02
N ALA A 4 10.47 -4.34 -0.72
CA ALA A 4 11.43 -3.87 0.27
C ALA A 4 11.56 -4.91 1.39
N ILE A 5 12.78 -5.10 1.91
CA ILE A 5 13.11 -6.13 2.91
C ILE A 5 13.94 -5.48 4.01
N ASP A 6 13.70 -5.89 5.25
CA ASP A 6 14.45 -5.51 6.44
C ASP A 6 14.33 -6.64 7.48
N LYS A 7 15.20 -6.65 8.48
CA LYS A 7 15.19 -7.60 9.60
C LYS A 7 13.98 -7.45 10.54
N HIS A 8 13.30 -6.30 10.50
CA HIS A 8 12.08 -6.04 11.29
C HIS A 8 10.94 -5.59 10.38
N MET A 9 9.76 -6.18 10.57
CA MET A 9 8.54 -5.77 9.88
C MET A 9 8.08 -4.40 10.40
N ARG A 10 8.09 -3.38 9.53
CA ARG A 10 7.66 -2.02 9.83
C ARG A 10 6.85 -1.42 8.68
N SER A 11 6.06 -0.38 8.94
CA SER A 11 5.23 0.27 7.91
C SER A 11 6.06 0.88 6.77
N GLU A 12 7.30 1.30 7.03
CA GLU A 12 8.17 1.87 6.00
C GLU A 12 8.49 0.87 4.89
N LEU A 13 8.43 -0.44 5.18
CA LEU A 13 8.65 -1.46 4.15
C LEU A 13 7.54 -1.46 3.11
N VAL A 14 6.27 -1.39 3.54
CA VAL A 14 5.13 -1.37 2.62
C VAL A 14 5.03 -0.03 1.90
N GLU A 15 5.42 1.07 2.53
CA GLU A 15 5.54 2.37 1.89
C GLU A 15 6.61 2.35 0.78
N ARG A 16 7.79 1.79 1.05
CA ARG A 16 8.87 1.68 0.05
C ARG A 16 8.51 0.75 -1.10
N ALA A 17 7.88 -0.39 -0.79
CA ALA A 17 7.41 -1.33 -1.80
C ALA A 17 6.36 -0.66 -2.72
N LEU A 18 5.40 0.06 -2.14
CA LEU A 18 4.39 0.79 -2.90
C LEU A 18 5.01 1.89 -3.78
N LYS A 19 5.88 2.75 -3.23
CA LYS A 19 6.59 3.78 -4.01
C LYS A 19 7.33 3.19 -5.21
N ARG A 20 8.06 2.09 -5.01
CA ARG A 20 8.76 1.37 -6.10
C ARG A 20 7.78 0.82 -7.14
N ALA A 21 6.67 0.23 -6.70
CA ALA A 21 5.66 -0.32 -7.61
C ALA A 21 5.04 0.78 -8.49
N LEU A 22 4.72 1.93 -7.89
CA LEU A 22 4.13 3.08 -8.59
C LEU A 22 5.11 3.71 -9.56
N TRP A 23 6.36 3.94 -9.13
CA TRP A 23 7.40 4.47 -10.00
C TRP A 23 7.64 3.59 -11.24
N CYS A 24 7.71 2.27 -11.03
CA CYS A 24 7.99 1.32 -12.11
C CYS A 24 6.81 1.16 -13.06
N ARG A 25 5.56 1.21 -12.58
CA ARG A 25 4.38 0.89 -13.41
C ARG A 25 3.62 2.10 -13.93
N LYS A 26 3.78 3.26 -13.29
CA LYS A 26 3.04 4.51 -13.62
C LYS A 26 1.55 4.24 -13.89
N PRO A 27 0.84 3.55 -12.97
CA PRO A 27 -0.53 3.11 -13.24
C PRO A 27 -1.46 4.31 -13.46
N PRO A 28 -2.50 4.16 -14.30
CA PRO A 28 -3.52 5.18 -14.45
C PRO A 28 -4.32 5.36 -13.14
N LYS A 29 -5.04 6.47 -13.04
CA LYS A 29 -5.93 6.77 -11.90
C LYS A 29 -6.95 5.64 -11.69
N GLY A 30 -7.31 5.38 -10.43
CA GLY A 30 -8.27 4.34 -10.07
C GLY A 30 -7.65 2.96 -9.82
N LEU A 31 -6.35 2.92 -9.52
CA LEU A 31 -5.66 1.70 -9.08
C LEU A 31 -6.38 1.09 -7.87
N MET A 32 -6.52 -0.24 -7.81
CA MET A 32 -6.98 -0.92 -6.61
C MET A 32 -5.79 -1.59 -5.93
N VAL A 33 -5.61 -1.32 -4.65
CA VAL A 33 -4.52 -1.92 -3.86
C VAL A 33 -5.14 -2.87 -2.84
N HIS A 34 -4.90 -4.15 -3.06
CA HIS A 34 -5.27 -5.22 -2.14
C HIS A 34 -4.09 -5.51 -1.20
N THR A 35 -4.36 -5.52 0.10
CA THR A 35 -3.36 -5.91 1.10
C THR A 35 -3.97 -6.82 2.14
N ASP A 36 -3.14 -7.64 2.77
CA ASP A 36 -3.54 -8.44 3.92
C ASP A 36 -3.85 -7.55 5.13
N GLN A 37 -4.33 -8.14 6.23
CA GLN A 37 -4.76 -7.43 7.44
C GLN A 37 -3.62 -6.94 8.36
N GLY A 38 -2.40 -6.86 7.86
CA GLY A 38 -1.23 -6.48 8.65
C GLY A 38 -1.26 -5.02 9.13
N SER A 39 -0.79 -4.77 10.36
CA SER A 39 -0.74 -3.43 10.97
C SER A 39 0.14 -2.45 10.19
N GLN A 40 1.12 -2.95 9.43
CA GLN A 40 1.99 -2.17 8.57
C GLN A 40 1.23 -1.35 7.51
N PHE A 41 0.01 -1.76 7.13
CA PHE A 41 -0.84 -1.08 6.15
C PHE A 41 -1.78 -0.03 6.77
N ILE A 42 -1.74 0.15 8.08
CA ILE A 42 -2.64 1.06 8.81
C ILE A 42 -1.93 2.38 9.16
N SER A 43 -0.62 2.50 8.90
CA SER A 43 0.12 3.73 9.18
C SER A 43 -0.47 4.94 8.43
N ASN A 44 -0.42 6.11 9.08
CA ASN A 44 -0.91 7.35 8.47
C ASN A 44 -0.14 7.67 7.17
N ASN A 45 1.17 7.47 7.18
CA ASN A 45 2.05 7.70 6.03
C ASN A 45 1.68 6.80 4.85
N TYR A 46 1.40 5.52 5.10
CA TYR A 46 0.95 4.58 4.06
C TYR A 46 -0.39 5.01 3.44
N ARG A 47 -1.36 5.40 4.28
CA ARG A 47 -2.68 5.87 3.82
C ARG A 47 -2.58 7.15 3.00
N ILE A 48 -1.76 8.10 3.43
CA ILE A 48 -1.49 9.34 2.69
C ILE A 48 -0.84 9.02 1.34
N LEU A 49 0.21 8.20 1.33
CA LEU A 49 0.90 7.78 0.11
C LEU A 49 -0.07 7.15 -0.89
N LEU A 50 -0.95 6.27 -0.41
CA LEU A 50 -1.95 5.64 -1.24
C LEU A 50 -2.96 6.65 -1.81
N GLY A 51 -3.49 7.54 -0.97
CA GLY A 51 -4.46 8.56 -1.39
C GLY A 51 -3.90 9.55 -2.42
N LEU A 52 -2.69 10.06 -2.18
CA LEU A 52 -2.06 11.09 -3.03
C LEU A 52 -1.63 10.56 -4.40
N GLU A 53 -1.02 9.37 -4.44
CA GLU A 53 -0.34 8.90 -5.65
C GLU A 53 -1.24 8.10 -6.60
N THR A 54 -2.37 7.59 -6.13
CA THR A 54 -3.08 6.55 -6.88
C THR A 54 -4.58 6.77 -7.04
N GLN A 55 -5.18 7.69 -6.28
CA GLN A 55 -6.64 7.73 -6.06
C GLN A 55 -7.20 6.32 -5.72
N ALA A 56 -6.38 5.45 -5.12
CA ALA A 56 -6.72 4.06 -4.99
C ALA A 56 -7.70 3.83 -3.85
N LYS A 57 -8.58 2.87 -4.09
CA LYS A 57 -9.32 2.21 -3.02
C LYS A 57 -8.37 1.21 -2.37
N HIS A 58 -8.19 1.35 -1.06
CA HIS A 58 -7.56 0.32 -0.23
C HIS A 58 -8.62 -0.69 0.15
N GLU A 59 -8.37 -1.95 -0.18
CA GLU A 59 -9.16 -3.05 0.31
C GLU A 59 -8.26 -3.96 1.15
N SER A 60 -8.60 -4.02 2.43
CA SER A 60 -8.08 -5.01 3.37
C SER A 60 -9.23 -5.92 3.75
N SER A 61 -8.97 -7.20 3.96
CA SER A 61 -9.97 -8.26 4.15
C SER A 61 -10.94 -8.06 5.34
N ARG A 62 -10.90 -6.93 6.06
CA ARG A 62 -11.90 -6.53 7.05
C ARG A 62 -13.24 -6.06 6.46
N LYS A 63 -13.33 -5.80 5.14
CA LYS A 63 -14.58 -5.33 4.52
C LYS A 63 -15.59 -6.42 4.16
N LEU A 64 -15.28 -7.71 4.36
CA LEU A 64 -16.17 -8.82 3.98
C LEU A 64 -17.03 -9.36 5.16
N LEU A 65 -17.03 -8.71 6.31
CA LEU A 65 -17.74 -9.17 7.52
C LEU A 65 -18.66 -8.09 8.16
N GLY A 66 -19.30 -7.25 7.35
CA GLY A 66 -20.28 -6.27 7.83
C GLY A 66 -21.42 -6.10 6.85
#